data_AF-A0A8X7TGX5-F1
#
_entry.id   AF-A0A8X7TGX5-F1
#
_cell.length_a   1.000
_cell.length_b   1.000
_cell.length_c   1.000
_cell.angle_alpha   90.00
_cell.angle_beta   90.00
_cell.angle_gamma   90.00
#
_symmetry.space_group_name_H-M   'P 1'
#
loop_
_entity.id
_entity.type
_entity.pdbx_description
1 polymer ?
#
loop_
_entity_poly.entity_id
_entity_poly.type
_entity_poly.pdbx_seq_one_letter_code
_entity_poly.pdbx_strand_id
1 'polypeptide(L)'
;MPVAELERHQGSVNAIAWAPQSCKHICSGGDDAQALIWELPTMAGPNGIDPLSVYSAGSEINQLQWSASLPDWIGIAFANKMQLLRV
;
A
#
# COMPACT_ATOMS: atom_id res chain seq x y z
N MET A 1 -13.50 -13.04 -12.80
CA MET A 1 -13.94 -11.63 -12.94
C MET A 1 -13.22 -10.80 -11.89
N PRO A 2 -12.67 -9.62 -12.22
CA PRO A 2 -12.05 -8.73 -11.22
C PRO A 2 -13.10 -8.27 -10.18
N VAL A 3 -12.68 -8.08 -8.93
CA VAL A 3 -13.56 -7.65 -7.82
C VAL A 3 -13.53 -6.14 -7.56
N ALA A 4 -12.38 -5.50 -7.80
CA ALA A 4 -12.16 -4.06 -7.66
C ALA A 4 -10.88 -3.65 -8.40
N GLU A 5 -10.79 -2.36 -8.76
CA GLU A 5 -9.59 -1.69 -9.29
C GLU A 5 -9.35 -0.44 -8.43
N LEU A 6 -8.10 -0.20 -8.02
CA LEU A 6 -7.70 0.87 -7.10
C LEU A 6 -6.84 1.89 -7.83
N GLU A 7 -7.39 3.08 -8.10
CA GLU A 7 -6.86 4.03 -9.10
C GLU A 7 -6.33 5.33 -8.47
N ARG A 8 -5.44 5.23 -7.48
CA ARG A 8 -4.87 6.45 -6.84
C ARG A 8 -3.37 6.64 -7.01
N HIS A 9 -2.64 5.59 -7.35
CA HIS A 9 -1.26 5.74 -7.77
C HIS A 9 -1.18 6.57 -9.05
N GLN A 10 -0.17 7.45 -9.12
CA GLN A 10 0.12 8.29 -10.29
C GLN A 10 1.22 7.69 -11.17
N GLY A 11 1.76 6.54 -10.77
CA GLY A 11 2.77 5.76 -11.49
C GLY A 11 2.48 4.26 -11.40
N SER A 12 3.37 3.45 -11.98
CA SER A 12 3.25 1.99 -11.93
C SER A 12 3.22 1.49 -10.49
N VAL A 13 2.31 0.55 -10.19
CA VAL A 13 2.31 -0.15 -8.90
C VAL A 13 3.31 -1.30 -8.97
N ASN A 14 4.31 -1.28 -8.09
CA ASN A 14 5.41 -2.23 -8.09
C ASN A 14 5.25 -3.32 -7.04
N ALA A 15 4.60 -3.00 -5.92
CA ALA A 15 4.47 -3.91 -4.78
C ALA A 15 3.11 -3.78 -4.10
N ILE A 16 2.62 -4.90 -3.56
CA ILE A 16 1.46 -4.96 -2.67
C ILE A 16 1.76 -5.89 -1.48
N ALA A 17 1.17 -5.60 -0.32
CA ALA A 17 1.15 -6.51 0.82
C ALA A 17 -0.17 -6.38 1.59
N TRP A 18 -0.73 -7.52 2.00
CA TRP A 18 -1.88 -7.56 2.88
C TRP A 18 -1.46 -7.43 4.34
N ALA A 19 -2.29 -6.77 5.14
CA ALA A 19 -2.11 -6.76 6.58
C ALA A 19 -2.33 -8.17 7.15
N PRO A 20 -1.41 -8.69 8.00
CA PRO A 20 -1.58 -10.01 8.60
C PRO A 20 -2.76 -10.07 9.58
N GLN A 21 -3.13 -8.95 10.20
CA GLN A 21 -4.17 -8.84 11.21
C GLN A 21 -5.56 -8.46 10.66
N SER A 22 -5.66 -8.09 9.38
CA SER A 22 -6.88 -7.56 8.80
C SER A 22 -7.10 -8.08 7.39
N CYS A 23 -8.27 -8.68 7.16
CA CYS A 23 -8.71 -9.08 5.82
C CYS A 23 -9.16 -7.90 4.94
N LYS A 24 -9.11 -6.67 5.47
CA LYS A 24 -9.56 -5.45 4.76
C LYS A 24 -8.43 -4.50 4.43
N HIS A 25 -7.25 -4.65 5.04
CA HIS A 25 -6.17 -3.71 4.84
C HIS A 25 -5.12 -4.25 3.86
N ILE A 26 -4.81 -3.42 2.87
CA ILE A 26 -3.72 -3.63 1.91
C ILE A 26 -2.81 -2.41 1.98
N CYS A 27 -1.52 -2.61 1.72
CA CYS A 27 -0.62 -1.54 1.37
C CYS A 27 -0.05 -1.79 -0.02
N SER A 28 0.02 -0.76 -0.86
CA SER A 28 0.68 -0.80 -2.18
C SER A 28 1.78 0.24 -2.26
N GLY A 29 2.80 0.00 -3.08
CA GLY A 29 3.89 0.94 -3.36
C GLY A 29 4.20 1.03 -4.85
N GLY A 30 4.60 2.22 -5.32
CA GLY A 30 4.79 2.46 -6.76
C GLY A 30 5.87 3.47 -7.16
N ASP A 31 5.96 3.71 -8.47
CA ASP A 31 6.90 4.64 -9.13
C ASP A 31 6.62 6.11 -8.81
N ASP A 32 5.45 6.43 -8.29
CA ASP A 32 5.08 7.75 -7.78
C ASP A 32 5.71 8.08 -6.42
N ALA A 33 6.61 7.20 -5.94
CA ALA A 33 7.23 7.26 -4.62
C ALA A 33 6.20 7.21 -3.47
N GLN A 34 4.99 6.70 -3.71
CA GLN A 34 3.95 6.60 -2.68
C GLN A 34 3.78 5.17 -2.20
N ALA A 35 3.56 5.02 -0.89
CA ALA A 35 2.91 3.86 -0.31
C ALA A 35 1.48 4.24 0.09
N LEU A 36 0.49 3.54 -0.45
CA LEU A 36 -0.93 3.77 -0.20
C LEU A 36 -1.46 2.65 0.68
N ILE A 37 -2.05 3.01 1.82
CA ILE A 37 -2.73 2.08 2.73
C ILE A 37 -4.22 2.16 2.41
N TRP A 38 -4.81 1.01 2.10
CA TRP A 38 -6.20 0.87 1.68
C TRP A 38 -7.01 0.18 2.77
N GLU A 39 -8.25 0.59 2.94
CA GLU A 39 -9.27 -0.19 3.63
C GLU A 39 -10.33 -0.60 2.61
N LEU A 40 -10.47 -1.90 2.38
CA LEU A 40 -11.41 -2.45 1.42
C LEU A 40 -12.82 -2.49 2.04
N PRO A 41 -13.79 -1.76 1.46
CA PRO A 41 -15.17 -1.86 1.88
C PRO A 41 -15.78 -3.17 1.40
N THR A 42 -16.88 -3.59 2.03
CA THR A 42 -17.65 -4.77 1.57
C THR A 42 -18.23 -4.56 0.16
N MET A 43 -18.50 -3.31 -0.22
CA MET A 43 -18.92 -2.91 -1.57
C MET A 43 -18.23 -1.60 -1.94
N ALA A 44 -17.66 -1.52 -3.15
CA ALA A 44 -17.07 -0.29 -3.66
C ALA A 44 -18.17 0.77 -3.92
N GLY A 45 -17.91 2.01 -3.52
CA GLY A 45 -18.78 3.14 -3.84
C GLY A 45 -18.62 3.60 -5.29
N PRO A 46 -19.49 4.52 -5.76
CA PRO A 46 -19.45 5.02 -7.15
C PRO A 46 -18.15 5.76 -7.50
N ASN A 47 -17.39 6.21 -6.50
CA ASN A 47 -16.16 7.01 -6.67
C ASN A 47 -14.87 6.16 -6.57
N GLY A 48 -15.00 4.83 -6.53
CA GLY A 48 -13.90 3.93 -6.23
C GLY A 48 -13.58 3.86 -4.74
N ILE A 49 -12.37 3.38 -4.43
CA ILE A 49 -11.87 3.24 -3.05
C ILE A 49 -10.68 4.19 -2.92
N ASP A 50 -10.78 5.15 -2.00
CA ASP A 50 -9.67 6.03 -1.64
C ASP A 50 -8.77 5.36 -0.61
N PRO A 51 -7.45 5.61 -0.62
CA PRO A 51 -6.56 5.12 0.42
C PRO A 51 -6.90 5.79 1.76
N LEU A 52 -6.87 4.99 2.81
CA LEU A 52 -6.97 5.46 4.19
C LEU A 52 -5.80 6.38 4.55
N SER A 53 -4.60 6.08 4.02
CA SER A 53 -3.39 6.85 4.29
C SER A 53 -2.41 6.77 3.14
N VAL A 54 -1.59 7.82 3.01
CA VAL A 54 -0.57 7.96 1.98
C VAL A 54 0.75 8.30 2.65
N TYR A 55 1.79 7.56 2.29
CA TYR A 55 3.16 7.85 2.68
C TYR A 55 4.00 8.17 1.45
N SER A 56 4.83 9.21 1.53
CA SER A 56 5.75 9.59 0.44
C SER A 56 7.19 9.22 0.80
N ALA A 57 7.77 8.31 0.03
CA ALA A 57 9.18 8.00 0.04
C ALA A 57 9.99 9.03 -0.78
N GLY A 58 11.32 8.92 -0.76
CA GLY A 58 12.20 9.80 -1.53
C GLY A 58 12.44 9.39 -2.99
N SER A 59 11.94 8.22 -3.41
CA SER A 59 12.06 7.65 -4.76
C SER A 59 11.01 6.55 -4.93
N GLU A 60 10.92 5.98 -6.12
CA GLU A 60 10.11 4.80 -6.42
C GLU A 60 10.27 3.69 -5.37
N ILE A 61 9.14 3.17 -4.92
CA ILE A 61 9.10 2.01 -4.03
C ILE A 61 9.15 0.77 -4.91
N ASN A 62 10.23 0.01 -4.77
CA ASN A 62 10.47 -1.20 -5.56
C ASN A 62 9.98 -2.46 -4.85
N GLN A 63 9.90 -2.44 -3.52
CA GLN A 63 9.45 -3.58 -2.72
C GLN A 63 8.82 -3.13 -1.41
N LEU A 64 7.83 -3.88 -0.95
CA LEU A 64 7.07 -3.62 0.25
C LEU A 64 6.73 -4.94 0.96
N GLN A 65 6.82 -4.96 2.30
CA GLN A 65 6.39 -6.09 3.13
C GLN A 65 5.71 -5.61 4.41
N TRP A 66 4.50 -6.13 4.67
CA TRP A 66 3.86 -6.00 5.97
C TRP A 66 4.41 -7.06 6.93
N SER A 67 4.83 -6.67 8.13
CA SER A 67 5.42 -7.60 9.08
C SER A 67 4.38 -8.51 9.73
N ALA A 68 4.54 -9.82 9.54
CA ALA A 68 3.67 -10.83 10.18
C ALA A 68 3.81 -10.88 11.72
N SER A 69 4.98 -10.51 12.25
CA SER A 69 5.25 -10.56 13.70
C SER A 69 5.06 -9.22 14.41
N LEU A 70 5.06 -8.12 13.66
CA LEU A 70 4.81 -6.76 14.15
C LEU A 70 3.70 -6.13 13.29
N PRO A 71 2.42 -6.40 13.61
CA PRO A 71 1.30 -6.05 12.74
C PRO A 71 1.18 -4.55 12.40
N ASP A 72 1.78 -3.67 13.19
CA ASP A 72 1.75 -2.22 12.95
C ASP A 72 2.91 -1.74 12.07
N TRP A 73 3.74 -2.65 11.53
CA TRP A 73 4.99 -2.31 10.83
C TRP A 73 4.97 -2.74 9.38
N ILE A 74 5.36 -1.82 8.49
CA ILE A 74 5.56 -2.07 7.07
C ILE A 74 6.99 -1.69 6.69
N GLY A 75 7.72 -2.59 6.05
CA GLY A 75 9.02 -2.31 5.46
C GLY A 75 8.88 -1.92 4.00
N ILE A 76 9.55 -0.85 3.58
CA ILE A 76 9.62 -0.41 2.17
C ILE A 76 11.08 -0.26 1.72
N ALA A 77 11.39 -0.71 0.51
CA ALA A 77 12.68 -0.53 -0.15
C ALA A 77 12.54 0.48 -1.31
N PHE A 78 13.37 1.53 -1.29
CA PHE A 78 13.36 2.61 -2.27
C PHE A 78 14.78 3.18 -2.43
N ALA A 79 15.16 3.58 -3.65
CA ALA A 79 16.53 4.02 -3.97
C ALA A 79 17.59 3.08 -3.35
N ASN A 80 18.50 3.60 -2.52
CA ASN A 80 19.52 2.85 -1.78
C ASN A 80 19.20 2.72 -0.28
N LYS A 81 17.93 2.81 0.11
CA LYS A 81 17.48 2.85 1.51
C LYS A 81 16.30 1.91 1.76
N MET A 82 16.08 1.61 3.03
CA MET A 82 14.86 0.99 3.53
C MET A 82 14.29 1.86 4.65
N GLN A 83 12.96 1.96 4.71
CA GLN A 83 12.25 2.60 5.81
C GLN A 83 11.25 1.63 6.43
N LEU A 84 11.00 1.81 7.71
CA LEU A 84 9.96 1.11 8.45
C LEU A 84 8.87 2.12 8.75
N LEU A 85 7.68 1.87 8.23
CA LEU A 85 6.49 2.66 8.45
C LEU A 85 5.70 2.06 9.60
N ARG A 86 5.05 2.93 10.37
CA ARG A 86 4.07 2.53 11.37
C ARG A 86 2.68 2.87 10.86
N VAL A 87 1.75 1.93 10.99
CA VAL A 87 0.34 2.03 10.60
C VAL A 87 -0.58 1.92 11.80
#